data_AF-A0A7K7ZHP8-F1
#
_entry.id   AF-A0A7K7ZHP8-F1
#
_cell.length_a   1.000
_cell.length_b   1.000
_cell.length_c   1.000
_cell.angle_alpha   90.00
_cell.angle_beta   90.00
_cell.angle_gamma   90.00
#
_symmetry.space_group_name_H-M   'P 1'
#
loop_
_entity.id
_entity.type
_entity.pdbx_description
1 polymer ?
#
loop_
_entity_poly.entity_id
_entity_poly.type
_entity_poly.pdbx_seq_one_letter_code
_entity_poly.pdbx_strand_id
1 'polypeptide(L)'
;DLSLLRFISAELTRGYFLEHNEAKYTERRERVYTCMRIPKELEKLMFFGIFLCLDAFLYVFTLLPLRVFLAMFRFITLPCYGLRDRRLLQPAQVCDMLKGVILVICYFMMHYVDYSMMYHLIRGQSVIKLYIIYNMLEVADRLISSFGQDILDALYWTATEPKERKRAHIGVIPHFFMAVLYVFLHAILIMVQATTLNVAFNSHNKSLLTIMMSNNFVEIKGSVFKKFEKNNLFQMSNSDIKERFTNYVLLLIVCLRNMEQFSWNPDHLWVLFPDVCMVVASEIAVDIVKHAFITKFNDITADVYSEYRASLAFDLVSSRQKNAYTDYSDSVSRRMGFIPLPLAVLLIRVVTSSIKVQGVLAYVCVVLFYCGLISLKVLNSIVLLGKSCQYVKEAKMEEKLFNPILTATPGKPAGKQQGTFKSTQGISTDENGSTSVTNQPVHQKENMPSLLVTSNSDQFLTTPDGEEKDISQDSSELKHRSAKKDLLEIDRFTICGNRID
;
A
#
# COMPACT_ATOMS: atom_id res chain seq x y z
N ASP A 1 -2.03 5.11 -69.74
CA ASP A 1 -0.73 4.42 -69.66
C ASP A 1 0.05 4.80 -68.41
N LEU A 2 0.02 3.93 -67.39
CA LEU A 2 0.92 3.98 -66.24
C LEU A 2 2.32 3.55 -66.73
N SER A 3 3.19 4.51 -67.04
CA SER A 3 4.59 4.17 -67.30
C SER A 3 5.29 3.88 -65.97
N LEU A 4 5.99 2.75 -65.91
CA LEU A 4 6.83 2.34 -64.77
C LEU A 4 7.80 3.46 -64.36
N LEU A 5 8.28 4.23 -65.33
CA LEU A 5 9.15 5.38 -65.09
C LEU A 5 8.46 6.55 -64.39
N ARG A 6 7.16 6.79 -64.64
CA ARG A 6 6.38 7.80 -63.91
C ARG A 6 6.09 7.36 -62.49
N PHE A 7 5.83 6.06 -62.29
CA PHE A 7 5.64 5.49 -60.94
C PHE A 7 6.96 5.53 -60.15
N ILE A 8 8.07 5.11 -60.74
CA ILE A 8 9.40 5.16 -60.12
C ILE A 8 9.83 6.61 -59.86
N SER A 9 9.60 7.53 -60.81
CA SER A 9 9.90 8.95 -60.63
C SER A 9 9.04 9.57 -59.54
N ALA A 10 7.74 9.25 -59.48
CA ALA A 10 6.84 9.70 -58.43
C ALA A 10 7.23 9.13 -57.06
N GLU A 11 7.68 7.87 -56.97
CA GLU A 11 8.12 7.25 -55.72
C GLU A 11 9.52 7.75 -55.29
N LEU A 12 10.42 8.04 -56.24
CA LEU A 12 11.74 8.65 -55.96
C LEU A 12 11.64 10.12 -55.55
N THR A 13 10.69 10.87 -56.11
CA THR A 13 10.43 12.28 -55.77
C THR A 13 9.36 12.45 -54.70
N ARG A 14 8.84 11.35 -54.15
CA ARG A 14 7.93 11.33 -53.00
C ARG A 14 8.67 11.84 -51.78
N GLY A 15 8.72 13.17 -51.63
CA GLY A 15 9.14 13.80 -50.39
C GLY A 15 8.29 13.22 -49.26
N TYR A 16 8.93 12.75 -48.19
CA TYR A 16 8.24 12.39 -46.96
C TYR A 16 7.59 13.66 -46.39
N PHE A 17 6.42 14.03 -46.90
CA PHE A 17 5.57 15.07 -46.33
C PHE A 17 4.95 14.49 -45.06
N LEU A 18 5.72 14.56 -43.97
CA LEU A 18 5.29 14.23 -42.62
C LEU A 18 4.03 15.04 -42.21
N GLU A 19 3.78 16.19 -42.85
CA GLU A 19 2.58 17.03 -42.71
C GLU A 19 1.28 16.32 -43.05
N HIS A 20 1.23 15.47 -44.09
CA HIS A 20 -0.02 14.78 -44.46
C HIS A 20 -0.40 13.65 -43.49
N ASN A 21 0.53 13.26 -42.61
CA ASN A 21 0.31 12.33 -41.50
C ASN A 21 0.56 13.04 -40.16
N GLU A 22 0.49 14.37 -40.09
CA GLU A 22 0.82 15.14 -38.89
C GLU A 22 -0.02 14.67 -37.70
N ALA A 23 -1.32 14.43 -37.88
CA ALA A 23 -2.20 13.87 -36.85
C ALA A 23 -1.70 12.51 -36.31
N LYS A 24 -1.21 11.63 -37.18
CA LYS A 24 -0.71 10.29 -36.80
C LYS A 24 0.67 10.36 -36.14
N TYR A 25 1.52 11.29 -36.54
CA TYR A 25 2.84 11.50 -35.94
C TYR A 25 2.77 12.31 -34.64
N THR A 26 1.83 13.25 -34.52
CA THR A 26 1.53 13.98 -33.28
C THR A 26 0.94 13.04 -32.24
N GLU A 27 0.01 12.17 -32.60
CA GLU A 27 -0.52 11.12 -31.71
C GLU A 27 0.59 10.16 -31.25
N ARG A 28 1.46 9.72 -32.16
CA ARG A 28 2.65 8.90 -31.80
C ARG A 28 3.59 9.65 -30.87
N ARG A 29 3.81 10.95 -31.09
CA ARG A 29 4.67 11.79 -30.25
C ARG A 29 4.05 12.00 -28.86
N GLU A 30 2.74 12.19 -28.79
CA GLU A 30 1.99 12.32 -27.55
C GLU A 30 2.02 11.01 -26.74
N ARG A 31 1.95 9.85 -27.39
CA ARG A 31 2.17 8.55 -26.73
C ARG A 31 3.59 8.43 -26.16
N VAL A 32 4.62 8.92 -26.86
CA VAL A 32 6.01 8.93 -26.35
C VAL A 32 6.15 9.89 -25.16
N TYR A 33 5.58 11.10 -25.23
CA TYR A 33 5.61 12.03 -24.10
C TYR A 33 4.81 11.53 -22.89
N THR A 34 3.69 10.86 -23.13
CA THR A 34 2.92 10.17 -22.08
C THR A 34 3.77 9.06 -21.45
N CYS A 35 4.49 8.27 -22.26
CA CYS A 35 5.42 7.25 -21.80
C CYS A 35 6.58 7.83 -20.97
N MET A 36 7.09 9.02 -21.31
CA MET A 36 8.12 9.72 -20.52
C MET A 36 7.56 10.38 -19.25
N ARG A 37 6.26 10.70 -19.22
CA ARG A 37 5.60 11.30 -18.05
C ARG A 37 5.29 10.27 -16.96
N ILE A 38 4.98 9.03 -17.34
CA ILE A 38 4.66 7.94 -16.41
C ILE A 38 5.75 7.73 -15.33
N PRO A 39 7.05 7.53 -15.68
CA PRO A 39 8.12 7.38 -14.69
C PRO A 39 8.16 8.52 -13.68
N LYS A 40 7.95 9.76 -14.15
CA LYS A 40 8.02 10.96 -13.30
C LYS A 40 6.84 11.04 -12.32
N GLU A 41 5.63 10.71 -12.75
CA GLU A 41 4.46 10.71 -11.84
C GLU A 41 4.49 9.51 -10.88
N LEU A 42 4.94 8.34 -11.36
CA LEU A 42 5.17 7.16 -10.53
C LEU A 42 6.19 7.44 -9.43
N GLU A 43 7.38 7.95 -9.76
CA GLU A 43 8.42 8.20 -8.75
C GLU A 43 7.97 9.23 -7.69
N LYS A 44 7.12 10.21 -8.05
CA LYS A 44 6.52 11.11 -7.06
C LYS A 44 5.60 10.38 -6.09
N LEU A 45 4.82 9.42 -6.57
CA LEU A 45 3.98 8.55 -5.73
C LEU A 45 4.87 7.65 -4.85
N MET A 46 5.84 6.96 -5.45
CA MET A 46 6.76 6.05 -4.75
C MET A 46 7.51 6.78 -3.62
N PHE A 47 8.09 7.94 -3.92
CA PHE A 47 8.80 8.76 -2.94
C PHE A 47 7.90 9.18 -1.79
N PHE A 48 6.70 9.70 -2.08
CA PHE A 48 5.74 10.07 -1.04
C PHE A 48 5.34 8.87 -0.16
N GLY A 49 5.10 7.71 -0.77
CA GLY A 49 4.80 6.47 -0.08
C GLY A 49 5.94 5.99 0.82
N ILE A 50 7.18 6.06 0.35
CA ILE A 50 8.37 5.71 1.14
C ILE A 50 8.47 6.58 2.40
N PHE A 51 8.19 7.88 2.32
CA PHE A 51 8.18 8.74 3.52
C PHE A 51 7.06 8.38 4.49
N LEU A 52 5.90 7.94 4.01
CA LEU A 52 4.81 7.43 4.85
C LEU A 52 5.23 6.14 5.58
N CYS A 53 5.84 5.18 4.88
CA CYS A 53 6.41 3.98 5.49
C CYS A 53 7.51 4.32 6.51
N LEU A 54 8.39 5.27 6.17
CA LEU A 54 9.43 5.76 7.07
C LEU A 54 8.83 6.40 8.33
N ASP A 55 7.74 7.16 8.21
CA ASP A 55 7.03 7.75 9.35
C ASP A 55 6.51 6.67 10.31
N ALA A 56 5.84 5.65 9.78
CA ALA A 56 5.32 4.51 10.53
C ALA A 56 6.45 3.66 11.15
N PHE A 57 7.53 3.46 10.42
CA PHE A 57 8.69 2.72 10.91
C PHE A 57 9.40 3.47 12.05
N LEU A 58 9.69 4.77 11.86
CA LEU A 58 10.31 5.60 12.90
C LEU A 58 9.43 5.74 14.15
N TYR A 59 8.10 5.68 14.03
CA TYR A 59 7.19 5.68 15.17
C TYR A 59 7.52 4.57 16.17
N VAL A 60 7.83 3.36 15.67
CA VAL A 60 8.14 2.19 16.50
C VAL A 60 9.40 2.39 17.34
N PHE A 61 10.39 3.13 16.84
CA PHE A 61 11.64 3.40 17.58
C PHE A 61 11.57 4.63 18.48
N THR A 62 10.73 5.62 18.14
CA THR A 62 10.74 6.94 18.79
C THR A 62 9.58 7.10 19.77
N LEU A 63 8.36 7.19 19.25
CA LEU A 63 7.16 7.53 20.01
C LEU A 63 6.59 6.33 20.76
N LEU A 64 6.65 5.12 20.19
CA LEU A 64 6.12 3.91 20.84
C LEU A 64 6.78 3.65 22.20
N PRO A 65 8.13 3.60 22.35
CA PRO A 65 8.77 3.36 23.64
C PRO A 65 8.48 4.48 24.65
N LEU A 66 8.45 5.73 24.17
CA LEU A 66 8.14 6.90 25.02
C LEU A 66 6.71 6.84 25.56
N ARG A 67 5.73 6.45 24.73
CA ARG A 67 4.34 6.29 25.17
C ARG A 67 4.15 5.11 26.12
N VAL A 68 4.80 3.98 25.85
CA VAL A 68 4.80 2.82 26.76
C VAL A 68 5.41 3.21 28.10
N PHE A 69 6.54 3.92 28.11
CA PHE A 69 7.18 4.42 29.33
C PHE A 69 6.26 5.37 30.12
N LEU A 70 5.63 6.34 29.45
CA LEU A 70 4.67 7.25 30.10
C LEU A 70 3.44 6.51 30.66
N ALA A 71 2.91 5.53 29.93
CA ALA A 71 1.80 4.72 30.39
C ALA A 71 2.17 3.87 31.63
N MET A 72 3.36 3.27 31.63
CA MET A 72 3.91 2.57 32.79
C MET A 72 4.13 3.50 33.98
N PHE A 73 4.69 4.70 33.76
CA PHE A 73 4.89 5.70 34.82
C PHE A 73 3.56 6.15 35.43
N ARG A 74 2.53 6.39 34.60
CA ARG A 74 1.18 6.70 35.08
C ARG A 74 0.58 5.55 35.88
N PHE A 75 0.75 4.31 35.43
CA PHE A 75 0.27 3.13 36.15
C PHE A 75 0.93 2.99 37.55
N ILE A 76 2.22 3.31 37.67
CA ILE A 76 2.97 3.26 38.94
C ILE A 76 2.62 4.43 39.86
N THR A 77 2.30 5.62 39.31
CA THR A 77 1.98 6.82 40.11
C THR A 77 0.50 6.91 40.51
N LEU A 78 -0.42 6.27 39.78
CA LEU A 78 -1.87 6.24 40.06
C LEU A 78 -2.25 5.75 41.48
N PRO A 79 -1.61 4.70 42.05
CA PRO A 79 -1.86 4.24 43.41
C PRO A 79 -1.56 5.32 44.47
N CYS A 80 -0.67 6.27 44.18
CA CYS A 80 -0.21 7.28 45.12
C CYS A 80 -1.08 8.58 45.12
N TYR A 81 -1.88 8.83 44.08
CA TYR A 81 -2.60 10.11 43.90
C TYR A 81 -4.13 10.07 44.08
N GLY A 82 -4.68 8.96 44.59
CA GLY A 82 -6.10 8.87 44.93
C GLY A 82 -7.00 8.57 43.72
N LEU A 83 -7.84 7.54 43.88
CA LEU A 83 -8.71 6.92 42.89
C LEU A 83 -9.86 7.84 42.40
N ARG A 84 -9.59 8.91 41.66
CA ARG A 84 -10.66 9.83 41.20
C ARG A 84 -11.06 9.72 39.71
N ASP A 85 -10.30 9.04 38.86
CA ASP A 85 -10.69 8.82 37.46
C ASP A 85 -10.60 7.34 37.05
N ARG A 86 -11.76 6.68 36.91
CA ARG A 86 -11.90 5.26 36.53
C ARG A 86 -11.76 4.97 35.03
N ARG A 87 -11.26 5.91 34.20
CA ARG A 87 -10.81 5.60 32.83
C ARG A 87 -9.33 5.24 32.87
N LEU A 88 -9.04 4.01 33.32
CA LEU A 88 -7.70 3.55 33.68
C LEU A 88 -6.65 3.69 32.57
N LEU A 89 -7.01 3.58 31.29
CA LEU A 89 -6.18 3.95 30.13
C LEU A 89 -7.07 4.31 28.94
N GLN A 90 -6.62 5.24 28.09
CA GLN A 90 -7.27 5.52 26.81
C GLN A 90 -7.09 4.29 25.89
N PRO A 91 -8.07 3.89 25.06
CA PRO A 91 -7.95 2.69 24.21
C PRO A 91 -6.70 2.68 23.31
N ALA A 92 -6.29 3.84 22.80
CA ALA A 92 -5.05 4.00 22.04
C ALA A 92 -3.80 3.59 22.85
N GLN A 93 -3.76 3.92 24.14
CA GLN A 93 -2.64 3.55 25.04
C GLN A 93 -2.61 2.04 25.30
N VAL A 94 -3.76 1.36 25.28
CA VAL A 94 -3.83 -0.11 25.40
C VAL A 94 -3.22 -0.77 24.16
N CYS A 95 -3.56 -0.28 22.97
CA CYS A 95 -2.95 -0.76 21.72
C CYS A 95 -1.43 -0.52 21.68
N ASP A 96 -0.97 0.67 22.07
CA ASP A 96 0.46 0.98 22.16
C ASP A 96 1.18 0.08 23.17
N MET A 97 0.57 -0.21 24.32
CA MET A 97 1.11 -1.13 25.31
C MET A 97 1.22 -2.55 24.74
N LEU A 98 0.18 -3.04 24.05
CA LEU A 98 0.20 -4.37 23.41
C LEU A 98 1.32 -4.47 22.38
N LYS A 99 1.48 -3.47 21.51
CA LYS A 99 2.60 -3.41 20.55
C LYS A 99 3.95 -3.45 21.25
N GLY A 100 4.12 -2.66 22.32
CA GLY A 100 5.33 -2.64 23.13
C GLY A 100 5.66 -4.01 23.72
N VAL A 101 4.66 -4.68 24.32
CA VAL A 101 4.85 -6.02 24.91
C VAL A 101 5.18 -7.06 23.82
N ILE A 102 4.47 -7.05 22.68
CA ILE A 102 4.78 -7.94 21.55
C ILE A 102 6.23 -7.73 21.09
N LEU A 103 6.65 -6.48 20.90
CA LEU A 103 8.00 -6.14 20.46
C LEU A 103 9.07 -6.65 21.44
N VAL A 104 8.85 -6.45 22.75
CA VAL A 104 9.78 -6.92 23.79
C VAL A 104 9.87 -8.44 23.82
N ILE A 105 8.74 -9.16 23.79
CA ILE A 105 8.71 -10.63 23.79
C ILE A 105 9.41 -11.16 22.53
N CYS A 106 9.07 -10.64 21.35
CA CYS A 106 9.69 -11.06 20.09
C CYS A 106 11.18 -10.74 20.05
N TYR A 107 11.65 -9.63 20.63
CA TYR A 107 13.07 -9.32 20.76
C TYR A 107 13.82 -10.40 21.55
N PHE A 108 13.30 -10.79 22.72
CA PHE A 108 13.89 -11.88 23.51
C PHE A 108 13.85 -13.23 22.79
N MET A 109 12.73 -13.57 22.15
CA MET A 109 12.62 -14.80 21.36
C MET A 109 13.63 -14.82 20.19
N MET A 110 13.83 -13.68 19.53
CA MET A 110 14.79 -13.56 18.43
C MET A 110 16.24 -13.73 18.88
N HIS A 111 16.57 -13.50 20.16
CA HIS A 111 17.93 -13.74 20.67
C HIS A 111 18.31 -15.23 20.63
N TYR A 112 17.34 -16.15 20.66
CA TYR A 112 17.61 -17.59 20.59
C TYR A 112 18.00 -18.09 19.19
N VAL A 113 17.79 -17.29 18.15
CA VAL A 113 18.07 -17.71 16.77
C VAL A 113 19.44 -17.21 16.35
N ASP A 114 20.46 -18.05 16.27
CA ASP A 114 21.83 -17.58 15.96
C ASP A 114 22.02 -17.12 14.50
N TYR A 115 22.47 -15.86 14.32
CA TYR A 115 22.74 -15.30 12.99
C TYR A 115 23.87 -16.05 12.27
N SER A 116 24.96 -16.33 12.97
CA SER A 116 26.15 -16.98 12.38
C SER A 116 25.82 -18.37 11.83
N MET A 117 25.05 -19.16 12.59
CA MET A 117 24.59 -20.49 12.17
C MET A 117 23.79 -20.39 10.87
N MET A 118 22.82 -19.48 10.82
CA MET A 118 22.00 -19.26 9.63
C MET A 118 22.83 -18.79 8.44
N TYR A 119 23.79 -17.89 8.63
CA TYR A 119 24.71 -17.44 7.58
C TYR A 119 25.53 -18.60 7.01
N HIS A 120 26.11 -19.46 7.85
CA HIS A 120 26.86 -20.63 7.38
C HIS A 120 25.99 -21.65 6.67
N LEU A 121 24.75 -21.88 7.15
CA LEU A 121 23.81 -22.81 6.53
C LEU A 121 23.38 -22.36 5.13
N ILE A 122 23.09 -21.06 4.98
CA ILE A 122 22.69 -20.45 3.71
C ILE A 122 23.88 -20.36 2.74
N ARG A 123 25.05 -19.94 3.23
CA ARG A 123 26.29 -19.86 2.43
C ARG A 123 26.75 -21.22 1.91
N GLY A 124 26.45 -22.30 2.62
CA GLY A 124 26.77 -23.67 2.20
C GLY A 124 25.91 -24.22 1.06
N GLN A 125 24.86 -23.51 0.64
CA GLN A 125 24.00 -23.95 -0.46
C GLN A 125 24.59 -23.59 -1.83
N SER A 126 24.15 -24.32 -2.87
CA SER A 126 24.50 -23.96 -4.26
C SER A 126 23.74 -22.70 -4.71
N VAL A 127 24.35 -21.95 -5.64
CA VAL A 127 23.80 -20.68 -6.16
C VAL A 127 22.36 -20.81 -6.66
N ILE A 128 22.05 -21.89 -7.39
CA ILE A 128 20.70 -22.15 -7.91
C ILE A 128 19.69 -22.39 -6.78
N LYS A 129 20.06 -23.17 -5.75
CA LYS A 129 19.18 -23.40 -4.59
C LYS A 129 18.95 -22.11 -3.81
N LEU A 130 19.99 -21.30 -3.65
CA LEU A 130 19.91 -20.03 -2.95
C LEU A 130 19.00 -19.03 -3.66
N TYR A 131 19.05 -18.98 -4.99
CA TYR A 131 18.10 -18.22 -5.80
C TYR A 131 16.64 -18.66 -5.58
N ILE A 132 16.37 -19.96 -5.62
CA ILE A 132 15.02 -20.50 -5.38
C ILE A 132 14.56 -20.12 -3.96
N ILE A 133 15.43 -20.25 -2.96
CA ILE A 133 15.11 -19.86 -1.58
C ILE A 133 14.75 -18.38 -1.49
N TYR A 134 15.52 -17.49 -2.14
CA TYR A 134 15.22 -16.07 -2.15
C TYR A 134 13.81 -15.78 -2.71
N ASN A 135 13.49 -16.36 -3.88
CA ASN A 135 12.17 -16.19 -4.50
C ASN A 135 11.03 -16.76 -3.64
N MET A 136 11.26 -17.90 -2.97
CA MET A 136 10.26 -18.48 -2.07
C MET A 136 10.05 -17.63 -0.81
N LEU A 137 11.11 -16.99 -0.29
CA LEU A 137 11.02 -16.08 0.84
C LEU A 137 10.24 -14.81 0.48
N GLU A 138 10.42 -14.27 -0.72
CA GLU A 138 9.66 -13.11 -1.22
C GLU A 138 8.16 -13.42 -1.29
N VAL A 139 7.78 -14.57 -1.86
CA VAL A 139 6.38 -15.01 -1.90
C VAL A 139 5.83 -15.25 -0.49
N ALA A 140 6.62 -15.85 0.39
CA ALA A 140 6.23 -16.10 1.76
C ALA A 140 6.05 -14.80 2.57
N ASP A 141 6.89 -13.77 2.35
CA ASP A 141 6.74 -12.45 2.96
C ASP A 141 5.39 -11.82 2.58
N ARG A 142 5.03 -11.86 1.29
CA ARG A 142 3.76 -11.34 0.78
C ARG A 142 2.56 -12.06 1.42
N LEU A 143 2.60 -13.39 1.52
CA LEU A 143 1.53 -14.20 2.14
C LEU A 143 1.39 -13.95 3.65
N ILE A 144 2.51 -14.01 4.37
CA ILE A 144 2.53 -13.82 5.83
C ILE A 144 2.17 -12.38 6.19
N SER A 145 2.61 -11.41 5.40
CA SER A 145 2.22 -10.00 5.57
C SER A 145 0.72 -9.75 5.44
N SER A 146 0.03 -10.42 4.51
CA SER A 146 -1.42 -10.30 4.37
C SER A 146 -2.13 -10.86 5.60
N PHE A 147 -1.80 -12.10 5.97
CA PHE A 147 -2.39 -12.78 7.13
C PHE A 147 -2.11 -12.05 8.46
N GLY A 148 -0.95 -11.42 8.57
CA GLY A 148 -0.53 -10.66 9.74
C GLY A 148 -1.37 -9.44 10.07
N GLN A 149 -1.89 -8.76 9.04
CA GLN A 149 -2.71 -7.56 9.24
C GLN A 149 -4.00 -7.95 9.95
N ASP A 150 -4.64 -9.03 9.47
CA ASP A 150 -5.87 -9.56 10.05
C ASP A 150 -5.68 -10.01 11.51
N ILE A 151 -4.56 -10.68 11.83
CA ILE A 151 -4.25 -11.10 13.20
C ILE A 151 -4.09 -9.90 14.13
N LEU A 152 -3.31 -8.90 13.72
CA LEU A 152 -3.05 -7.72 14.54
C LEU A 152 -4.30 -6.87 14.72
N ASP A 153 -5.10 -6.68 13.66
CA ASP A 153 -6.37 -5.95 13.74
C ASP A 153 -7.38 -6.69 14.64
N ALA A 154 -7.49 -8.02 14.54
CA ALA A 154 -8.32 -8.82 15.44
C ALA A 154 -7.88 -8.66 16.91
N LEU A 155 -6.57 -8.63 17.19
CA LEU A 155 -6.05 -8.40 18.53
C LEU A 155 -6.42 -7.00 19.05
N TYR A 156 -6.17 -5.95 18.26
CA TYR A 156 -6.45 -4.57 18.69
C TYR A 156 -7.95 -4.31 18.88
N TRP A 157 -8.79 -4.88 18.00
CA TRP A 157 -10.23 -4.81 18.14
C TRP A 157 -10.70 -5.50 19.43
N THR A 158 -10.26 -6.75 19.65
CA THR A 158 -10.64 -7.53 20.85
C THR A 158 -10.14 -6.85 22.14
N ALA A 159 -9.00 -6.16 22.10
CA ALA A 159 -8.46 -5.43 23.24
C ALA A 159 -9.22 -4.13 23.58
N THR A 160 -9.88 -3.53 22.59
CA THR A 160 -10.55 -2.22 22.74
C THR A 160 -12.08 -2.32 22.76
N GLU A 161 -12.63 -3.53 22.66
CA GLU A 161 -14.07 -3.76 22.62
C GLU A 161 -14.79 -3.17 23.86
N PRO A 162 -15.88 -2.41 23.68
CA PRO A 162 -16.63 -1.84 24.78
C PRO A 162 -17.29 -2.94 25.63
N LYS A 163 -17.07 -2.84 26.95
CA LYS A 163 -17.38 -3.83 28.00
C LYS A 163 -18.86 -4.23 28.16
N GLU A 164 -19.78 -3.74 27.31
CA GLU A 164 -21.23 -3.90 27.48
C GLU A 164 -21.82 -5.14 26.79
N ARG A 165 -21.13 -5.76 25.81
CA ARG A 165 -21.61 -6.99 25.18
C ARG A 165 -20.93 -8.20 25.82
N LYS A 166 -21.74 -9.18 26.24
CA LYS A 166 -21.29 -10.44 26.84
C LYS A 166 -20.17 -11.04 25.96
N ARG A 167 -18.99 -11.29 26.55
CA ARG A 167 -17.82 -11.92 25.92
C ARG A 167 -18.20 -13.29 25.38
N ALA A 168 -18.71 -13.35 24.15
CA ALA A 168 -19.09 -14.58 23.47
C ALA A 168 -17.91 -15.18 22.67
N HIS A 169 -16.76 -14.50 22.64
CA HIS A 169 -15.59 -14.85 21.83
C HIS A 169 -14.36 -15.21 22.68
N ILE A 170 -13.48 -15.96 22.03
CA ILE A 170 -12.11 -16.31 22.43
C ILE A 170 -11.42 -15.04 22.93
N GLY A 171 -11.09 -14.95 24.22
CA GLY A 171 -10.64 -13.71 24.85
C GLY A 171 -9.34 -13.12 24.26
N VAL A 172 -8.88 -11.98 24.79
CA VAL A 172 -7.67 -11.28 24.30
C VAL A 172 -6.40 -12.14 24.30
N ILE A 173 -6.30 -13.11 25.24
CA ILE A 173 -5.10 -13.93 25.47
C ILE A 173 -4.70 -14.79 24.26
N PRO A 174 -5.59 -15.63 23.68
CA PRO A 174 -5.28 -16.41 22.48
C PRO A 174 -4.95 -15.55 21.25
N HIS A 175 -5.66 -14.45 21.02
CA HIS A 175 -5.31 -13.50 19.95
C HIS A 175 -3.92 -12.88 20.17
N PHE A 176 -3.57 -12.59 21.43
CA PHE A 176 -2.25 -12.07 21.79
C PHE A 176 -1.14 -13.10 21.51
N PHE A 177 -1.34 -14.36 21.89
CA PHE A 177 -0.37 -15.43 21.59
C PHE A 177 -0.19 -15.62 20.07
N MET A 178 -1.30 -15.59 19.31
CA MET A 178 -1.26 -15.68 17.85
C MET A 178 -0.47 -14.51 17.23
N ALA A 179 -0.64 -13.29 17.74
CA ALA A 179 0.10 -12.12 17.30
C ALA A 179 1.60 -12.20 17.60
N VAL A 180 1.99 -12.66 18.81
CA VAL A 180 3.40 -12.88 19.16
C VAL A 180 4.03 -13.94 18.26
N LEU A 181 3.36 -15.08 18.06
CA LEU A 181 3.83 -16.13 17.16
C LEU A 181 3.99 -15.62 15.73
N TYR A 182 3.01 -14.86 15.24
CA TYR A 182 3.05 -14.23 13.93
C TYR A 182 4.27 -13.29 13.78
N VAL A 183 4.44 -12.32 14.68
CA VAL A 183 5.54 -11.34 14.60
C VAL A 183 6.89 -12.04 14.69
N PHE A 184 7.01 -13.08 15.52
CA PHE A 184 8.22 -13.89 15.63
C PHE A 184 8.54 -14.66 14.34
N LEU A 185 7.57 -15.40 13.79
CA LEU A 185 7.76 -16.15 12.54
C LEU A 185 8.08 -15.22 11.37
N HIS A 186 7.39 -14.09 11.28
CA HIS A 186 7.65 -13.10 10.23
C HIS A 186 9.03 -12.45 10.40
N ALA A 187 9.46 -12.15 11.63
CA ALA A 187 10.81 -11.64 11.88
C ALA A 187 11.90 -12.66 11.51
N ILE A 188 11.67 -13.97 11.73
CA ILE A 188 12.57 -15.03 11.23
C ILE A 188 12.63 -15.02 9.71
N LEU A 189 11.49 -14.93 9.02
CA LEU A 189 11.46 -14.88 7.55
C LEU A 189 12.29 -13.70 7.02
N ILE A 190 12.03 -12.49 7.52
CA ILE A 190 12.78 -11.28 7.12
C ILE A 190 14.27 -11.43 7.46
N MET A 191 14.60 -12.08 8.58
CA MET A 191 16.00 -12.35 8.94
C MET A 191 16.67 -13.30 7.94
N VAL A 192 16.00 -14.39 7.53
CA VAL A 192 16.51 -15.30 6.49
C VAL A 192 16.68 -14.56 5.17
N GLN A 193 15.77 -13.65 4.81
CA GLN A 193 15.87 -12.80 3.62
C GLN A 193 17.09 -11.86 3.70
N ALA A 194 17.30 -11.19 4.84
CA ALA A 194 18.45 -10.33 5.08
C ALA A 194 19.78 -11.12 4.97
N THR A 195 19.84 -12.32 5.53
CA THR A 195 21.04 -13.15 5.47
C THR A 195 21.28 -13.73 4.08
N THR A 196 20.24 -14.10 3.36
CA THR A 196 20.33 -14.51 1.95
C THR A 196 20.91 -13.38 1.09
N LEU A 197 20.39 -12.16 1.27
CA LEU A 197 20.93 -10.98 0.61
C LEU A 197 22.38 -10.71 1.02
N ASN A 198 22.72 -10.85 2.31
CA ASN A 198 24.10 -10.69 2.79
C ASN A 198 25.08 -11.71 2.16
N VAL A 199 24.65 -12.96 1.99
CA VAL A 199 25.44 -14.00 1.29
C VAL A 199 25.58 -13.65 -0.19
N ALA A 200 24.54 -13.09 -0.82
CA ALA A 200 24.59 -12.65 -2.20
C ALA A 200 25.62 -11.55 -2.45
N PHE A 201 25.64 -10.52 -1.60
CA PHE A 201 26.63 -9.44 -1.66
C PHE A 201 28.06 -9.93 -1.42
N ASN A 202 28.24 -10.88 -0.50
CA ASN A 202 29.55 -11.44 -0.16
C ASN A 202 29.99 -12.60 -1.07
N SER A 203 29.20 -12.95 -2.09
CA SER A 203 29.54 -14.05 -2.97
C SER A 203 30.65 -13.65 -3.94
N HIS A 204 31.67 -14.51 -4.07
CA HIS A 204 32.83 -14.28 -4.94
C HIS A 204 32.42 -14.10 -6.42
N ASN A 205 31.30 -14.72 -6.81
CA ASN A 205 30.75 -14.58 -8.14
C ASN A 205 29.52 -13.66 -8.06
N LYS A 206 29.66 -12.42 -8.53
CA LYS A 206 28.55 -11.45 -8.68
C LYS A 206 27.32 -12.01 -9.42
N SER A 207 27.46 -13.17 -10.06
CA SER A 207 26.40 -14.01 -10.62
C SER A 207 25.17 -14.18 -9.72
N LEU A 208 25.31 -14.37 -8.40
CA LEU A 208 24.15 -14.53 -7.52
C LEU A 208 23.31 -13.24 -7.43
N LEU A 209 23.99 -12.09 -7.30
CA LEU A 209 23.33 -10.79 -7.34
C LEU A 209 22.68 -10.53 -8.70
N THR A 210 23.36 -10.87 -9.80
CA THR A 210 22.82 -10.76 -11.16
C THR A 210 21.59 -11.66 -11.37
N ILE A 211 21.58 -12.87 -10.81
CA ILE A 211 20.45 -13.78 -10.88
C ILE A 211 19.24 -13.22 -10.11
N MET A 212 19.46 -12.64 -8.93
CA MET A 212 18.40 -11.95 -8.18
C MET A 212 17.83 -10.77 -8.98
N MET A 213 18.66 -9.99 -9.67
CA MET A 213 18.19 -8.93 -10.59
C MET A 213 17.40 -9.45 -11.78
N SER A 214 17.75 -10.63 -12.28
CA SER A 214 17.00 -11.23 -13.39
C SER A 214 15.59 -11.66 -12.98
N ASN A 215 15.34 -11.89 -11.67
CA ASN A 215 14.00 -12.24 -11.15
C ASN A 215 12.98 -11.13 -11.41
N ASN A 216 13.42 -9.88 -11.27
CA ASN A 216 12.61 -8.70 -11.55
C ASN A 216 12.07 -8.71 -13.01
N PHE A 217 12.81 -9.30 -13.95
CA PHE A 217 12.34 -9.48 -15.33
C PHE A 217 11.26 -10.56 -15.47
N VAL A 218 11.32 -11.62 -14.65
CA VAL A 218 10.28 -12.65 -14.57
C VAL A 218 9.00 -12.05 -13.98
N GLU A 219 9.12 -11.19 -12.97
CA GLU A 219 7.99 -10.45 -12.39
C GLU A 219 7.35 -9.47 -13.38
N ILE A 220 8.17 -8.75 -14.16
CA ILE A 220 7.68 -7.92 -15.28
C ILE A 220 6.86 -8.80 -16.23
N LYS A 221 7.39 -9.96 -16.66
CA LYS A 221 6.67 -10.85 -17.59
C LYS A 221 5.32 -11.31 -17.02
N GLY A 222 5.23 -11.61 -15.73
CA GLY A 222 3.99 -12.06 -15.08
C GLY A 222 2.91 -10.98 -14.97
N SER A 223 3.31 -9.72 -14.85
CA SER A 223 2.40 -8.59 -14.65
C SER A 223 1.98 -7.91 -15.96
N VAL A 224 2.87 -7.75 -16.94
CA VAL A 224 2.59 -6.93 -18.14
C VAL A 224 1.49 -7.45 -19.07
N PHE A 225 1.21 -8.76 -19.03
CA PHE A 225 0.13 -9.36 -19.84
C PHE A 225 -1.22 -9.43 -19.12
N LYS A 226 -1.28 -9.01 -17.85
CA LYS A 226 -2.50 -9.04 -17.06
C LYS A 226 -3.29 -7.75 -17.26
N LYS A 227 -4.62 -7.89 -17.37
CA LYS A 227 -5.52 -6.73 -17.37
C LYS A 227 -5.61 -6.16 -15.95
N PHE A 228 -5.35 -4.87 -15.80
CA PHE A 228 -5.43 -4.15 -14.53
C PHE A 228 -6.52 -3.08 -14.59
N GLU A 229 -7.36 -3.06 -13.56
CA GLU A 229 -8.25 -1.95 -13.27
C GLU A 229 -7.51 -0.92 -12.41
N LYS A 230 -8.01 0.33 -12.37
CA LYS A 230 -7.42 1.41 -11.56
C LYS A 230 -7.21 0.97 -10.10
N ASN A 231 -8.22 0.39 -9.45
CA ASN A 231 -8.11 -0.06 -8.06
C ASN A 231 -7.05 -1.14 -7.85
N ASN A 232 -6.97 -2.09 -8.78
CA ASN A 232 -5.96 -3.16 -8.72
C ASN A 232 -4.55 -2.61 -8.95
N LEU A 233 -4.40 -1.62 -9.83
CA LEU A 233 -3.13 -0.91 -10.03
C LEU A 233 -2.73 -0.12 -8.78
N PHE A 234 -3.68 0.51 -8.08
CA PHE A 234 -3.40 1.21 -6.82
C PHE A 234 -2.91 0.26 -5.72
N GLN A 235 -3.56 -0.89 -5.54
CA GLN A 235 -3.12 -1.91 -4.59
C GLN A 235 -1.72 -2.43 -4.93
N MET A 236 -1.45 -2.67 -6.21
CA MET A 236 -0.11 -3.07 -6.69
C MET A 236 0.94 -2.00 -6.39
N SER A 237 0.68 -0.73 -6.73
CA SER A 237 1.60 0.37 -6.42
C SER A 237 1.87 0.52 -4.92
N ASN A 238 0.87 0.31 -4.06
CA ASN A 238 1.07 0.33 -2.60
C ASN A 238 1.96 -0.84 -2.12
N SER A 239 1.80 -2.02 -2.72
CA SER A 239 2.67 -3.18 -2.46
C SER A 239 4.11 -2.89 -2.90
N ASP A 240 4.30 -2.31 -4.09
CA ASP A 240 5.62 -1.94 -4.62
C ASP A 240 6.32 -0.89 -3.72
N ILE A 241 5.58 0.11 -3.21
CA ILE A 241 6.09 1.08 -2.21
C ILE A 241 6.61 0.37 -0.96
N LYS A 242 5.81 -0.55 -0.42
CA LYS A 242 6.15 -1.32 0.79
C LYS A 242 7.40 -2.17 0.55
N GLU A 243 7.44 -2.86 -0.58
CA GLU A 243 8.55 -3.72 -0.97
C GLU A 243 9.85 -2.92 -1.08
N ARG A 244 9.83 -1.80 -1.82
CA ARG A 244 10.99 -0.91 -1.96
C ARG A 244 11.48 -0.37 -0.62
N PHE A 245 10.57 0.03 0.26
CA PHE A 245 10.93 0.44 1.63
C PHE A 245 11.58 -0.69 2.42
N THR A 246 11.01 -1.89 2.38
CA THR A 246 11.54 -3.08 3.06
C THR A 246 12.93 -3.44 2.53
N ASN A 247 13.12 -3.41 1.20
CA ASN A 247 14.39 -3.65 0.55
C ASN A 247 15.45 -2.63 0.97
N TYR A 248 15.10 -1.35 1.16
CA TYR A 248 16.02 -0.34 1.69
C TYR A 248 16.47 -0.63 3.12
N VAL A 249 15.55 -1.08 3.98
CA VAL A 249 15.90 -1.46 5.36
C VAL A 249 16.73 -2.76 5.38
N LEU A 250 16.42 -3.73 4.51
CA LEU A 250 17.22 -4.95 4.36
C LEU A 250 18.64 -4.65 3.86
N LEU A 251 18.80 -3.76 2.89
CA LEU A 251 20.10 -3.30 2.42
C LEU A 251 20.86 -2.57 3.53
N LEU A 252 20.19 -1.75 4.34
CA LEU A 252 20.80 -1.14 5.53
C LEU A 252 21.30 -2.22 6.52
N ILE A 253 20.51 -3.25 6.78
CA ILE A 253 20.90 -4.39 7.62
C ILE A 253 22.12 -5.10 7.03
N VAL A 254 22.14 -5.37 5.72
CA VAL A 254 23.28 -5.99 5.03
C VAL A 254 24.54 -5.12 5.17
N CYS A 255 24.43 -3.80 4.98
CA CYS A 255 25.55 -2.88 5.20
C CYS A 255 26.06 -2.95 6.63
N LEU A 256 25.17 -2.91 7.64
CA LEU A 256 25.55 -3.00 9.05
C LEU A 256 26.27 -4.33 9.37
N ARG A 257 25.76 -5.45 8.86
CA ARG A 257 26.36 -6.78 9.05
C ARG A 257 27.72 -6.91 8.37
N ASN A 258 27.88 -6.35 7.17
CA ASN A 258 29.18 -6.30 6.49
C ASN A 258 30.18 -5.46 7.28
N MET A 259 29.78 -4.27 7.74
CA MET A 259 30.67 -3.41 8.53
C MET A 259 31.09 -4.07 9.84
N GLU A 260 30.19 -4.77 10.53
CA GLU A 260 30.55 -5.56 11.72
C GLU A 260 31.56 -6.67 11.38
N GLN A 261 31.37 -7.41 10.28
CA GLN A 261 32.27 -8.48 9.86
C GLN A 261 33.69 -7.97 9.56
N PHE A 262 33.81 -6.78 8.97
CA PHE A 262 35.09 -6.15 8.64
C PHE A 262 35.58 -5.15 9.70
N SER A 263 35.12 -5.29 10.94
CA SER A 263 35.55 -4.46 12.09
C SER A 263 35.46 -2.94 11.84
N TRP A 264 34.41 -2.52 11.14
CA TRP A 264 34.12 -1.13 10.79
C TRP A 264 35.18 -0.42 9.93
N ASN A 265 35.90 -1.15 9.08
CA ASN A 265 36.85 -0.55 8.14
C ASN A 265 36.13 0.24 7.02
N PRO A 266 36.38 1.57 6.86
CA PRO A 266 35.73 2.39 5.84
C PRO A 266 36.06 1.99 4.40
N ASP A 267 37.20 1.35 4.13
CA ASP A 267 37.59 0.96 2.76
C ASP A 267 36.60 -0.05 2.17
N HIS A 268 36.14 -1.00 2.99
CA HIS A 268 35.15 -2.00 2.57
C HIS A 268 33.78 -1.38 2.30
N LEU A 269 33.42 -0.28 2.99
CA LEU A 269 32.16 0.42 2.75
C LEU A 269 32.14 1.02 1.32
N TRP A 270 33.24 1.63 0.89
CA TRP A 270 33.35 2.22 -0.45
C TRP A 270 33.29 1.17 -1.57
N VAL A 271 33.79 -0.04 -1.30
CA VAL A 271 33.67 -1.16 -2.25
C VAL A 271 32.24 -1.70 -2.32
N LEU A 272 31.52 -1.75 -1.18
CA LEU A 272 30.14 -2.22 -1.11
C LEU A 272 29.12 -1.21 -1.68
N PHE A 273 29.38 0.08 -1.54
CA PHE A 273 28.51 1.17 -1.97
C PHE A 273 28.01 1.10 -3.43
N PRO A 274 28.86 0.86 -4.45
CA PRO A 274 28.40 0.74 -5.83
C PRO A 274 27.48 -0.47 -6.03
N ASP A 275 27.75 -1.60 -5.38
CA ASP A 275 26.88 -2.78 -5.48
C ASP A 275 25.51 -2.48 -4.87
N VAL A 276 25.43 -1.78 -3.73
CA VAL A 276 24.15 -1.34 -3.13
C VAL A 276 23.41 -0.36 -4.04
N CYS A 277 24.11 0.62 -4.61
CA CYS A 277 23.52 1.57 -5.56
C CYS A 277 22.96 0.87 -6.80
N MET A 278 23.69 -0.12 -7.32
CA MET A 278 23.24 -0.95 -8.44
C MET A 278 21.96 -1.71 -8.10
N VAL A 279 21.85 -2.26 -6.87
CA VAL A 279 20.61 -2.93 -6.42
C VAL A 279 19.43 -1.97 -6.36
N VAL A 280 19.62 -0.80 -5.77
CA VAL A 280 18.55 0.19 -5.68
C VAL A 280 18.15 0.70 -7.08
N ALA A 281 19.11 0.99 -7.95
CA ALA A 281 18.85 1.54 -9.28
C ALA A 281 18.13 0.54 -10.20
N SER A 282 18.49 -0.75 -10.13
CA SER A 282 17.85 -1.80 -10.91
C SER A 282 16.40 -2.04 -10.47
N GLU A 283 16.13 -2.00 -9.17
CA GLU A 283 14.76 -2.07 -8.63
C GLU A 283 13.89 -0.92 -9.17
N ILE A 284 14.42 0.31 -9.10
CA ILE A 284 13.73 1.51 -9.63
C ILE A 284 13.47 1.36 -11.14
N ALA A 285 14.46 0.91 -11.90
CA ALA A 285 14.33 0.74 -13.34
C ALA A 285 13.26 -0.31 -13.68
N VAL A 286 13.21 -1.41 -12.94
CA VAL A 286 12.23 -2.48 -13.10
C VAL A 286 10.82 -1.95 -12.83
N ASP A 287 10.61 -1.25 -11.71
CA ASP A 287 9.31 -0.67 -11.37
C ASP A 287 8.82 0.32 -12.44
N ILE A 288 9.71 1.19 -12.91
CA ILE A 288 9.41 2.14 -13.98
C ILE A 288 8.96 1.39 -15.25
N VAL A 289 9.69 0.35 -15.64
CA VAL A 289 9.37 -0.45 -16.82
C VAL A 289 8.04 -1.20 -16.62
N LYS A 290 7.86 -1.85 -15.48
CA LYS A 290 6.65 -2.58 -15.07
C LYS A 290 5.41 -1.68 -15.20
N HIS A 291 5.44 -0.53 -14.53
CA HIS A 291 4.34 0.43 -14.56
C HIS A 291 4.11 1.05 -15.94
N ALA A 292 5.17 1.38 -16.69
CA ALA A 292 5.04 1.91 -18.05
C ALA A 292 4.31 0.93 -18.98
N PHE A 293 4.65 -0.35 -18.93
CA PHE A 293 3.97 -1.38 -19.71
C PHE A 293 2.54 -1.60 -19.24
N ILE A 294 2.29 -1.73 -17.93
CA ILE A 294 0.94 -1.94 -17.40
C ILE A 294 0.01 -0.80 -17.81
N THR A 295 0.43 0.46 -17.66
CA THR A 295 -0.40 1.61 -18.06
C THR A 295 -0.62 1.67 -19.56
N LYS A 296 0.38 1.28 -20.36
CA LYS A 296 0.29 1.27 -21.82
C LYS A 296 -0.61 0.15 -22.35
N PHE A 297 -0.58 -1.04 -21.75
CA PHE A 297 -1.42 -2.17 -22.16
C PHE A 297 -2.88 -2.04 -21.71
N ASN A 298 -3.13 -1.29 -20.63
CA ASN A 298 -4.47 -1.09 -20.07
C ASN A 298 -5.08 0.28 -20.42
N ASP A 299 -4.43 1.07 -21.29
CA ASP A 299 -4.84 2.43 -21.69
C ASP A 299 -5.12 3.36 -20.48
N ILE A 300 -4.29 3.26 -19.44
CA ILE A 300 -4.39 4.07 -18.22
C ILE A 300 -3.49 5.30 -18.37
N THR A 301 -4.03 6.49 -18.11
CA THR A 301 -3.28 7.75 -18.18
C THR A 301 -2.33 7.93 -16.99
N ALA A 302 -1.25 8.68 -17.19
CA ALA A 302 -0.26 8.95 -16.14
C ALA A 302 -0.83 9.76 -14.95
N ASP A 303 -1.91 10.51 -15.16
CA ASP A 303 -2.53 11.37 -14.13
C ASP A 303 -3.10 10.56 -12.96
N VAL A 304 -3.39 9.27 -13.18
CA VAL A 304 -3.88 8.33 -12.17
C VAL A 304 -2.92 8.20 -10.98
N TYR A 305 -1.59 8.27 -11.19
CA TYR A 305 -0.63 8.26 -10.09
C TYR A 305 -0.72 9.52 -9.20
N SER A 306 -1.10 10.66 -9.77
CA SER A 306 -1.35 11.87 -9.00
C SER A 306 -2.63 11.74 -8.17
N GLU A 307 -3.67 11.08 -8.69
CA GLU A 307 -4.89 10.75 -7.94
C GLU A 307 -4.63 9.77 -6.79
N TYR A 308 -3.79 8.76 -7.02
CA TYR A 308 -3.34 7.81 -5.98
C TYR A 308 -2.58 8.52 -4.87
N ARG A 309 -1.67 9.42 -5.23
CA ARG A 309 -0.93 10.24 -4.26
C ARG A 309 -1.86 11.15 -3.46
N ALA A 310 -2.82 11.78 -4.12
CA ALA A 310 -3.83 12.60 -3.45
C ALA A 310 -4.71 11.77 -2.50
N SER A 311 -5.04 10.53 -2.87
CA SER A 311 -5.80 9.60 -2.03
C SER A 311 -5.03 9.21 -0.77
N LEU A 312 -3.73 8.90 -0.88
CA LEU A 312 -2.88 8.63 0.27
C LEU A 312 -2.69 9.87 1.17
N ALA A 313 -2.56 11.05 0.56
CA ALA A 313 -2.49 12.32 1.28
C ALA A 313 -3.80 12.63 2.03
N PHE A 314 -4.95 12.38 1.40
CA PHE A 314 -6.27 12.55 2.02
C PHE A 314 -6.41 11.66 3.26
N ASP A 315 -6.01 10.39 3.17
CA ASP A 315 -6.05 9.48 4.31
C ASP A 315 -5.19 9.95 5.48
N LEU A 316 -3.98 10.43 5.19
CA LEU A 316 -3.09 10.96 6.23
C LEU A 316 -3.74 12.15 6.94
N VAL A 317 -4.33 13.09 6.20
CA VAL A 317 -4.96 14.29 6.77
C VAL A 317 -6.25 13.94 7.50
N SER A 318 -7.10 13.09 6.92
CA SER A 318 -8.37 12.65 7.51
C SER A 318 -8.15 11.92 8.83
N SER A 319 -7.12 11.07 8.88
CA SER A 319 -6.72 10.33 10.07
C SER A 319 -6.27 11.24 11.21
N ARG A 320 -5.74 12.44 10.92
CA ARG A 320 -5.35 13.42 11.94
C ARG A 320 -6.51 14.28 12.47
N GLN A 321 -7.55 14.52 11.68
CA GLN A 321 -8.68 15.36 12.11
C GLN A 321 -9.70 14.61 12.97
N LYS A 322 -9.92 13.33 12.67
CA LYS A 322 -10.73 12.46 13.54
C LYS A 322 -9.84 12.12 14.73
N ASN A 323 -10.24 12.48 15.95
CA ASN A 323 -9.65 11.97 17.20
C ASN A 323 -9.86 10.45 17.30
N ALA A 324 -9.24 9.69 16.40
CA ALA A 324 -9.51 8.29 16.17
C ALA A 324 -8.82 7.44 17.24
N TYR A 325 -9.51 6.38 17.63
CA TYR A 325 -9.15 5.45 18.71
C TYR A 325 -7.85 4.64 18.44
N THR A 326 -7.24 4.81 17.26
CA THR A 326 -6.01 4.16 16.78
C THR A 326 -5.05 5.21 16.23
N ASP A 327 -3.73 5.06 16.46
CA ASP A 327 -2.75 6.04 15.99
C ASP A 327 -2.82 6.28 14.49
N TYR A 328 -2.68 7.56 14.12
CA TYR A 328 -2.82 8.03 12.74
C TYR A 328 -1.85 7.32 11.77
N SER A 329 -0.64 7.00 12.24
CA SER A 329 0.41 6.35 11.45
C SER A 329 0.05 4.90 11.08
N ASP A 330 -0.69 4.20 11.96
CA ASP A 330 -1.11 2.82 11.70
C ASP A 330 -2.18 2.74 10.62
N SER A 331 -3.10 3.70 10.58
CA SER A 331 -4.21 3.70 9.62
C SER A 331 -3.73 3.78 8.17
N VAL A 332 -2.71 4.59 7.90
CA VAL A 332 -2.11 4.76 6.57
C VAL A 332 -1.19 3.57 6.24
N SER A 333 -0.41 3.09 7.22
CA SER A 333 0.43 1.89 7.09
C SER A 333 -0.42 0.66 6.73
N ARG A 334 -1.61 0.53 7.33
CA ARG A 334 -2.59 -0.52 7.02
C ARG A 334 -3.08 -0.49 5.58
N ARG A 335 -3.43 0.69 5.05
CA ARG A 335 -3.87 0.81 3.65
C ARG A 335 -2.77 0.41 2.66
N MET A 336 -1.51 0.61 3.03
CA MET A 336 -0.35 0.17 2.26
C MET A 336 0.03 -1.30 2.47
N GLY A 337 -0.60 -1.98 3.44
CA GLY A 337 -0.26 -3.33 3.84
C GLY A 337 1.11 -3.48 4.50
N PHE A 338 1.65 -2.38 5.07
CA PHE A 338 2.94 -2.36 5.74
C PHE A 338 2.76 -2.61 7.24
N ILE A 339 3.47 -3.62 7.77
CA ILE A 339 3.53 -3.92 9.21
C ILE A 339 4.96 -3.66 9.68
N PRO A 340 5.21 -2.58 10.45
CA PRO A 340 6.56 -2.21 10.85
C PRO A 340 7.16 -3.10 11.95
N LEU A 341 6.34 -3.83 12.73
CA LEU A 341 6.80 -4.55 13.94
C LEU A 341 7.89 -5.61 13.67
N PRO A 342 7.72 -6.57 12.73
CA PRO A 342 8.71 -7.62 12.51
C PRO A 342 10.05 -7.05 11.99
N LEU A 343 9.98 -6.09 11.07
CA LEU A 343 11.14 -5.40 10.53
C LEU A 343 11.87 -4.59 11.62
N ALA A 344 11.13 -3.95 12.52
CA ALA A 344 11.71 -3.20 13.64
C ALA A 344 12.40 -4.13 14.64
N VAL A 345 11.78 -5.25 15.02
CA VAL A 345 12.39 -6.27 15.90
C VAL A 345 13.72 -6.74 15.33
N LEU A 346 13.77 -7.03 14.02
CA LEU A 346 15.00 -7.44 13.35
C LEU A 346 16.07 -6.35 13.38
N LEU A 347 15.70 -5.10 13.04
CA LEU A 347 16.66 -3.99 13.05
C LEU A 347 17.23 -3.73 14.44
N ILE A 348 16.39 -3.75 15.50
CA ILE A 348 16.84 -3.62 16.89
C ILE A 348 17.85 -4.72 17.21
N ARG A 349 17.53 -5.98 16.87
CA ARG A 349 18.41 -7.12 17.11
C ARG A 349 19.76 -6.96 16.39
N VAL A 350 19.75 -6.60 15.11
CA VAL A 350 20.99 -6.44 14.34
C VAL A 350 21.83 -5.30 14.93
N VAL A 351 21.23 -4.13 15.14
CA VAL A 351 21.95 -2.96 15.68
C VAL A 351 22.54 -3.25 17.07
N THR A 352 21.78 -3.91 17.96
CA THR A 352 22.28 -4.27 19.30
C THR A 352 23.38 -5.33 19.27
N SER A 353 23.39 -6.22 18.27
CA SER A 353 24.49 -7.18 18.07
C SER A 353 25.72 -6.53 17.41
N SER A 354 25.53 -5.57 16.51
CA SER A 354 26.60 -4.97 15.70
C SER A 354 27.37 -3.87 16.43
N ILE A 355 26.71 -3.14 17.34
CA ILE A 355 27.28 -1.98 18.02
C ILE A 355 27.48 -2.29 19.51
N LYS A 356 28.75 -2.39 19.93
CA LYS A 356 29.11 -2.55 21.34
C LYS A 356 29.22 -1.17 21.99
N VAL A 357 28.30 -0.85 22.91
CA VAL A 357 28.29 0.41 23.65
C VAL A 357 29.10 0.24 24.93
N GLN A 358 30.30 0.82 24.98
CA GLN A 358 31.15 0.82 26.18
C GLN A 358 31.68 2.22 26.45
N GLY A 359 31.57 2.68 27.70
CA GLY A 359 32.03 3.99 28.14
C GLY A 359 30.99 5.11 28.06
N VAL A 360 31.21 6.18 28.83
CA VAL A 360 30.27 7.31 28.98
C VAL A 360 30.03 8.03 27.65
N LEU A 361 31.08 8.23 26.84
CA LEU A 361 30.96 8.87 25.53
C LEU A 361 30.05 8.08 24.59
N ALA A 362 30.09 6.74 24.64
CA ALA A 362 29.22 5.90 23.82
C ALA A 362 27.75 6.07 24.22
N TYR A 363 27.44 6.16 25.51
CA TYR A 363 26.07 6.45 25.98
C TYR A 363 25.60 7.85 25.55
N VAL A 364 26.47 8.86 25.61
CA VAL A 364 26.14 10.21 25.11
C VAL A 364 25.84 10.16 23.60
N CYS A 365 26.64 9.44 22.81
CA CYS A 365 26.38 9.24 21.38
C CYS A 365 25.04 8.55 21.12
N VAL A 366 24.67 7.53 21.92
CA VAL A 366 23.37 6.86 21.80
C VAL A 366 22.21 7.81 22.09
N VAL A 367 22.33 8.64 23.13
CA VAL A 367 21.31 9.66 23.46
C VAL A 367 21.19 10.69 22.33
N LEU A 368 22.31 11.20 21.81
CA LEU A 368 22.32 12.13 20.68
C LEU A 368 21.71 11.52 19.43
N PHE A 369 22.04 10.26 19.13
CA PHE A 369 21.45 9.51 18.02
C PHE A 369 19.94 9.37 18.18
N TYR A 370 19.46 9.03 19.39
CA TYR A 370 18.03 8.93 19.68
C TYR A 370 17.31 10.29 19.54
N CYS A 371 17.90 11.38 20.03
CA CYS A 371 17.40 12.74 19.80
C CYS A 371 17.35 13.10 18.30
N GLY A 372 18.36 12.66 17.54
CA GLY A 372 18.40 12.77 16.08
C GLY A 372 17.26 12.01 15.40
N LEU A 373 16.97 10.78 15.84
CA LEU A 373 15.84 9.98 15.34
C LEU A 373 14.49 10.64 15.63
N ILE A 374 14.30 11.20 16.83
CA ILE A 374 13.09 11.97 17.17
C ILE A 374 12.98 13.19 16.25
N SER A 375 14.08 13.93 16.08
CA SER A 375 14.10 15.10 15.21
C SER A 375 13.75 14.74 13.76
N LEU A 376 14.31 13.63 13.24
CA LEU A 376 14.00 13.08 11.93
C LEU A 376 12.52 12.68 11.82
N LYS A 377 11.97 12.00 12.82
CA LYS A 377 10.55 11.61 12.87
C LYS A 377 9.65 12.84 12.80
N VAL A 378 9.93 13.85 13.63
CA VAL A 378 9.13 15.07 13.70
C VAL A 378 9.22 15.86 12.39
N LEU A 379 10.44 16.03 11.85
CA LEU A 379 10.65 16.69 10.57
C LEU A 379 9.92 15.97 9.43
N ASN A 380 10.06 14.65 9.34
CA ASN A 380 9.35 13.85 8.34
C ASN A 380 7.82 14.02 8.48
N SER A 381 7.29 13.89 9.69
CA SER A 381 5.86 14.10 9.97
C SER A 381 5.36 15.49 9.57
N ILE A 382 6.15 16.55 9.78
CA ILE A 382 5.78 17.92 9.38
C ILE A 382 5.78 18.06 7.86
N VAL A 383 6.82 17.58 7.18
CA VAL A 383 6.94 17.63 5.72
C VAL A 383 5.80 16.85 5.06
N LEU A 384 5.51 15.64 5.56
CA LEU A 384 4.41 14.81 5.09
C LEU A 384 3.07 15.52 5.25
N LEU A 385 2.79 16.10 6.41
CA LEU A 385 1.54 16.81 6.64
C LEU A 385 1.41 18.03 5.72
N GLY A 386 2.46 18.84 5.61
CA GLY A 386 2.48 20.02 4.75
C GLY A 386 2.24 19.67 3.28
N LYS A 387 2.93 18.65 2.76
CA LYS A 387 2.74 18.15 1.39
C LYS A 387 1.37 17.52 1.19
N SER A 388 0.84 16.81 2.18
CA SER A 388 -0.48 16.18 2.07
C SER A 388 -1.60 17.21 1.96
N CYS A 389 -1.56 18.28 2.77
CA CYS A 389 -2.50 19.38 2.65
C CYS A 389 -2.44 20.03 1.25
N GLN A 390 -1.23 20.23 0.71
CA GLN A 390 -1.04 20.75 -0.64
C GLN A 390 -1.69 19.83 -1.70
N TYR A 391 -1.46 18.52 -1.63
CA TYR A 391 -2.02 17.57 -2.60
C TYR A 391 -3.55 17.44 -2.50
N VAL A 392 -4.11 17.47 -1.28
CA VAL A 392 -5.57 17.45 -1.07
C VAL A 392 -6.22 18.71 -1.66
N LYS A 393 -5.56 19.87 -1.52
CA LYS A 393 -5.99 21.13 -2.12
C LYS A 393 -5.94 21.11 -3.64
N GLU A 394 -4.81 20.67 -4.20
CA GLU A 394 -4.63 20.55 -5.66
C GLU A 394 -5.66 19.60 -6.29
N ALA A 395 -6.04 18.53 -5.58
CA ALA A 395 -7.06 17.57 -6.01
C ALA A 395 -8.51 18.00 -5.74
N LYS A 396 -8.75 19.21 -5.20
CA LYS A 396 -10.08 19.72 -4.79
C LYS A 396 -10.84 18.75 -3.87
N MET A 397 -10.13 18.00 -3.03
CA MET A 397 -10.72 17.06 -2.07
C MET A 397 -11.03 17.70 -0.70
N GLU A 398 -10.79 19.01 -0.54
CA GLU A 398 -11.02 19.75 0.71
C GLU A 398 -12.48 19.71 1.15
N GLU A 399 -13.44 19.80 0.23
CA GLU A 399 -14.88 19.75 0.55
C GLU A 399 -15.28 18.44 1.23
N LYS A 400 -14.64 17.31 0.86
CA LYS A 400 -14.86 16.00 1.51
C LYS A 400 -14.28 15.94 2.93
N LEU A 401 -13.29 16.79 3.23
CA LEU A 401 -12.63 16.86 4.53
C LEU A 401 -13.47 17.66 5.54
N PHE A 402 -14.09 18.76 5.09
CA PHE A 402 -14.88 19.67 5.94
C PHE A 402 -16.38 19.32 6.01
N ASN A 403 -16.92 18.59 5.03
CA ASN A 403 -18.27 18.03 5.10
C ASN A 403 -18.18 16.52 5.38
N PRO A 404 -18.14 16.07 6.65
CA PRO A 404 -18.45 14.69 6.93
C PRO A 404 -19.88 14.46 6.44
N ILE A 405 -20.08 13.44 5.60
CA ILE A 405 -21.39 13.00 5.10
C ILE A 405 -22.36 13.00 6.29
N LEU A 406 -23.28 13.97 6.31
CA LEU A 406 -24.52 13.87 7.09
C LEU A 406 -25.15 12.57 6.63
N THR A 407 -25.28 11.62 7.54
CA THR A 407 -25.88 10.31 7.32
C THR A 407 -27.17 10.47 6.52
N ALA A 408 -27.11 10.18 5.22
CA ALA A 408 -28.28 10.02 4.38
C ALA A 408 -28.99 8.75 4.85
N THR A 409 -29.95 8.94 5.75
CA THR A 409 -30.91 7.91 6.13
C THR A 409 -31.71 7.54 4.86
N PRO A 410 -31.70 6.27 4.41
CA PRO A 410 -32.47 5.88 3.24
C PRO A 410 -33.94 5.73 3.65
N GLY A 411 -34.81 6.56 3.07
CA GLY A 411 -36.25 6.32 3.14
C GLY A 411 -37.15 7.55 3.01
N LYS A 412 -37.42 7.98 1.77
CA LYS A 412 -38.78 8.16 1.22
C LYS A 412 -38.72 8.80 -0.19
N PRO A 413 -39.58 8.38 -1.13
CA PRO A 413 -39.53 8.82 -2.53
C PRO A 413 -40.11 10.22 -2.73
N ALA A 414 -39.63 10.88 -3.78
CA ALA A 414 -40.04 12.20 -4.23
C ALA A 414 -41.53 12.28 -4.58
N GLY A 415 -42.21 13.30 -4.07
CA GLY A 415 -43.55 13.74 -4.48
C GLY A 415 -43.53 15.21 -4.87
N LYS A 416 -44.21 15.54 -5.95
CA LYS A 416 -44.24 16.81 -6.70
C LYS A 416 -44.57 18.06 -5.86
N GLN A 417 -44.06 19.21 -6.33
CA GLN A 417 -44.42 20.56 -5.88
C GLN A 417 -45.92 20.87 -6.07
N GLN A 418 -46.52 21.61 -5.13
CA GLN A 418 -47.07 22.99 -5.27
C GLN A 418 -48.19 23.24 -4.22
N GLY A 419 -48.23 24.43 -3.60
CA GLY A 419 -49.46 24.99 -3.01
C GLY A 419 -49.46 25.33 -1.51
N THR A 420 -49.50 26.64 -1.24
CA THR A 420 -49.65 27.38 0.02
C THR A 420 -50.94 27.04 0.81
N PHE A 421 -50.88 26.86 2.15
CA PHE A 421 -51.68 27.52 3.23
C PHE A 421 -51.78 26.74 4.57
N LYS A 422 -51.58 27.50 5.67
CA LYS A 422 -52.03 27.42 7.10
C LYS A 422 -52.44 26.10 7.80
N SER A 423 -51.77 25.88 8.94
CA SER A 423 -52.23 25.53 10.31
C SER A 423 -53.64 24.95 10.52
N THR A 424 -53.74 23.80 11.23
CA THR A 424 -54.36 23.66 12.58
C THR A 424 -54.29 22.19 13.07
N GLN A 425 -54.18 22.02 14.39
CA GLN A 425 -54.19 20.79 15.17
C GLN A 425 -55.45 19.92 15.01
N GLY A 426 -55.30 18.61 15.27
CA GLY A 426 -56.21 17.91 16.19
C GLY A 426 -56.89 16.62 15.70
N ILE A 427 -56.59 15.54 16.46
CA ILE A 427 -57.53 14.52 16.96
C ILE A 427 -57.73 13.22 16.12
N SER A 428 -57.45 12.13 16.84
CA SER A 428 -57.85 10.69 16.86
C SER A 428 -58.91 10.15 15.87
N THR A 429 -59.09 8.85 15.61
CA THR A 429 -59.09 7.62 16.46
C THR A 429 -59.30 6.39 15.54
N ASP A 430 -58.97 5.17 16.03
CA ASP A 430 -59.59 3.85 15.72
C ASP A 430 -59.39 3.23 14.30
N GLU A 431 -59.34 1.91 14.07
CA GLU A 431 -59.37 0.67 14.86
C GLU A 431 -58.95 -0.50 13.95
N ASN A 432 -58.46 -1.58 14.57
CA ASN A 432 -58.62 -3.03 14.27
C ASN A 432 -58.64 -3.60 12.84
N GLY A 433 -57.94 -4.74 12.65
CA GLY A 433 -58.27 -5.72 11.61
C GLY A 433 -57.19 -6.76 11.30
N SER A 434 -57.26 -7.90 11.99
CA SER A 434 -56.44 -9.11 11.88
C SER A 434 -56.75 -10.02 10.67
N THR A 435 -55.97 -11.11 10.53
CA THR A 435 -56.15 -12.37 9.74
C THR A 435 -55.60 -12.36 8.31
N SER A 436 -55.09 -13.41 7.67
CA SER A 436 -54.37 -14.69 7.93
C SER A 436 -54.48 -15.51 6.62
N VAL A 437 -53.73 -16.62 6.47
CA VAL A 437 -53.88 -17.73 5.48
C VAL A 437 -53.03 -17.56 4.19
N THR A 438 -51.87 -18.24 4.04
CA THR A 438 -51.59 -19.65 3.61
C THR A 438 -51.81 -19.91 2.12
N ASN A 439 -50.76 -20.31 1.38
CA ASN A 439 -50.70 -21.55 0.56
C ASN A 439 -49.41 -21.64 -0.30
N GLN A 440 -48.68 -22.74 -0.10
CA GLN A 440 -47.81 -23.45 -1.07
C GLN A 440 -48.68 -24.48 -1.83
N PRO A 441 -48.31 -25.04 -3.03
CA PRO A 441 -47.31 -26.13 -3.19
C PRO A 441 -46.55 -26.16 -4.58
N VAL A 442 -45.27 -26.63 -4.70
CA VAL A 442 -44.68 -27.98 -4.98
C VAL A 442 -44.19 -28.23 -6.44
N HIS A 443 -42.91 -28.65 -6.54
CA HIS A 443 -42.10 -29.46 -7.50
C HIS A 443 -42.48 -29.76 -8.97
N GLN A 444 -41.47 -29.75 -9.89
CA GLN A 444 -40.83 -30.96 -10.50
C GLN A 444 -39.56 -30.62 -11.34
N LYS A 445 -38.79 -31.65 -11.74
CA LYS A 445 -37.37 -31.71 -12.16
C LYS A 445 -37.29 -32.47 -13.51
N GLU A 446 -36.34 -32.16 -14.42
CA GLU A 446 -35.47 -33.09 -15.22
C GLU A 446 -34.88 -32.52 -16.56
N ASN A 447 -33.56 -32.78 -16.72
CA ASN A 447 -32.73 -33.19 -17.88
C ASN A 447 -32.66 -32.48 -19.27
N MET A 448 -31.40 -32.34 -19.74
CA MET A 448 -30.83 -32.05 -21.09
C MET A 448 -31.12 -33.17 -22.14
N PRO A 449 -30.79 -33.09 -23.48
CA PRO A 449 -29.66 -32.38 -24.15
C PRO A 449 -29.84 -31.81 -25.61
N SER A 450 -28.74 -31.17 -26.10
CA SER A 450 -28.18 -31.11 -27.47
C SER A 450 -28.91 -30.43 -28.66
N LEU A 451 -28.23 -29.48 -29.33
CA LEU A 451 -27.92 -29.54 -30.79
C LEU A 451 -26.87 -28.49 -31.21
N LEU A 452 -26.10 -28.90 -32.23
CA LEU A 452 -24.86 -28.37 -32.79
C LEU A 452 -25.17 -27.72 -34.17
N VAL A 453 -24.15 -27.15 -34.86
CA VAL A 453 -24.10 -26.82 -36.32
C VAL A 453 -24.60 -25.37 -36.65
N THR A 454 -23.94 -24.45 -37.36
CA THR A 454 -22.72 -24.36 -38.21
C THR A 454 -22.32 -22.90 -38.47
N SER A 455 -21.07 -22.69 -38.89
CA SER A 455 -20.48 -21.44 -39.40
C SER A 455 -20.87 -21.08 -40.85
N ASN A 456 -20.68 -19.82 -41.25
CA ASN A 456 -19.64 -19.33 -42.20
C ASN A 456 -19.98 -17.97 -42.89
N SER A 457 -18.92 -17.14 -43.01
CA SER A 457 -18.52 -16.29 -44.16
C SER A 457 -18.92 -14.80 -44.28
N ASP A 458 -17.89 -13.97 -44.12
CA ASP A 458 -17.39 -12.80 -44.88
C ASP A 458 -18.22 -12.12 -45.98
N GLN A 459 -18.31 -10.77 -45.96
CA GLN A 459 -17.77 -9.88 -47.03
C GLN A 459 -17.97 -8.36 -46.79
N PHE A 460 -16.84 -7.63 -46.87
CA PHE A 460 -16.56 -6.36 -47.58
C PHE A 460 -17.49 -5.10 -47.54
N LEU A 461 -16.89 -4.01 -47.04
CA LEU A 461 -16.80 -2.61 -47.55
C LEU A 461 -18.06 -1.89 -48.13
N THR A 462 -18.37 -0.72 -47.56
CA THR A 462 -18.43 0.58 -48.28
C THR A 462 -18.75 1.73 -47.31
N THR A 463 -18.02 2.85 -47.44
CA THR A 463 -18.42 4.20 -47.00
C THR A 463 -19.39 4.81 -48.01
N PRO A 464 -20.16 5.84 -47.61
CA PRO A 464 -19.94 7.13 -48.27
C PRO A 464 -19.94 8.33 -47.31
N ASP A 465 -19.29 9.40 -47.79
CA ASP A 465 -19.13 10.72 -47.19
C ASP A 465 -20.44 11.49 -46.95
N GLY A 466 -20.42 12.44 -46.01
CA GLY A 466 -21.34 13.58 -46.03
C GLY A 466 -21.65 14.25 -44.68
N GLU A 467 -21.14 15.47 -44.53
CA GLU A 467 -21.61 16.59 -43.70
C GLU A 467 -21.00 16.82 -42.30
N GLU A 468 -20.14 17.84 -42.27
CA GLU A 468 -19.71 18.63 -41.11
C GLU A 468 -20.90 19.27 -40.39
N LYS A 469 -20.89 19.21 -39.05
CA LYS A 469 -21.48 20.24 -38.19
C LYS A 469 -20.78 20.30 -36.83
N ASP A 470 -20.21 21.47 -36.57
CA ASP A 470 -19.62 21.92 -35.31
C ASP A 470 -20.52 21.68 -34.08
N ILE A 471 -19.99 20.97 -33.08
CA ILE A 471 -20.34 21.19 -31.65
C ILE A 471 -19.09 20.96 -30.80
N SER A 472 -18.34 22.02 -30.56
CA SER A 472 -17.22 22.06 -29.62
C SER A 472 -17.61 22.82 -28.35
N GLN A 473 -18.38 22.18 -27.45
CA GLN A 473 -18.50 22.66 -26.06
C GLN A 473 -18.88 21.62 -24.98
N ASP A 474 -19.21 20.37 -25.33
CA ASP A 474 -19.68 19.34 -24.37
C ASP A 474 -18.61 18.35 -23.86
N SER A 475 -17.38 18.38 -24.40
CA SER A 475 -16.36 17.38 -24.08
C SER A 475 -15.65 17.59 -22.72
N SER A 476 -15.73 18.80 -22.16
CA SER A 476 -15.14 19.14 -20.85
C SER A 476 -16.06 18.75 -19.69
N GLU A 477 -17.38 18.93 -19.82
CA GLU A 477 -18.36 18.54 -18.81
C GLU A 477 -18.50 17.01 -18.70
N LEU A 478 -18.48 16.28 -19.83
CA LEU A 478 -18.54 14.82 -19.83
C LEU A 478 -17.31 14.17 -19.16
N LYS A 479 -16.10 14.71 -19.37
CA LYS A 479 -14.89 14.27 -18.66
C LYS A 479 -14.98 14.57 -17.15
N HIS A 480 -15.49 15.73 -16.78
CA HIS A 480 -15.62 16.11 -15.36
C HIS A 480 -16.71 15.29 -14.64
N ARG A 481 -17.76 14.88 -15.36
CA ARG A 481 -18.84 14.00 -14.85
C ARG A 481 -18.41 12.53 -14.75
N SER A 482 -17.57 12.06 -15.68
CA SER A 482 -16.95 10.72 -15.64
C SER A 482 -15.96 10.60 -14.48
N ALA A 483 -15.07 11.57 -14.28
CA ALA A 483 -14.14 11.59 -13.15
C ALA A 483 -14.87 11.63 -11.80
N LYS A 484 -15.98 12.38 -11.71
CA LYS A 484 -16.83 12.44 -10.50
C LYS A 484 -17.59 11.14 -10.24
N LYS A 485 -17.93 10.38 -11.29
CA LYS A 485 -18.53 9.03 -11.17
C LYS A 485 -17.52 7.99 -10.71
N ASP A 486 -16.31 7.97 -11.29
CA ASP A 486 -15.23 7.07 -10.90
C ASP A 486 -14.84 7.28 -9.41
N LEU A 487 -14.79 8.54 -8.96
CA LEU A 487 -14.55 8.92 -7.56
C LEU A 487 -15.66 8.47 -6.59
N LEU A 488 -16.91 8.35 -7.06
CA LEU A 488 -18.04 7.91 -6.25
C LEU A 488 -18.15 6.38 -6.19
N GLU A 489 -17.70 5.65 -7.22
CA GLU A 489 -17.63 4.18 -7.21
C GLU A 489 -16.54 3.65 -6.27
N ILE A 490 -15.40 4.34 -6.19
CA ILE A 490 -14.31 4.01 -5.24
C ILE A 490 -14.79 4.15 -3.78
N ASP A 491 -15.57 5.18 -3.47
CA ASP A 491 -16.13 5.39 -2.12
C ASP A 491 -17.28 4.40 -1.80
N ARG A 492 -18.08 4.00 -2.81
CA ARG A 492 -19.26 3.13 -2.61
C ARG A 492 -18.90 1.73 -2.09
N PHE A 493 -17.76 1.18 -2.51
CA PHE A 493 -17.30 -0.13 -2.04
C PHE A 493 -16.44 -0.05 -0.77
N THR A 494 -15.80 1.08 -0.50
CA THR A 494 -15.02 1.30 0.74
C THR A 494 -15.93 1.40 1.98
N ILE A 495 -17.18 1.85 1.82
CA ILE A 495 -18.17 1.94 2.91
C ILE A 495 -18.88 0.60 3.17
N CYS A 496 -18.93 -0.32 2.21
CA CYS A 496 -19.56 -1.63 2.39
C CYS A 496 -18.71 -2.65 3.16
N GLY A 497 -17.41 -2.40 3.37
CA GLY A 497 -16.55 -3.22 4.23
C GLY A 497 -16.80 -3.04 5.73
N ASN A 498 -17.50 -1.98 6.14
CA ASN A 498 -17.78 -1.65 7.55
C ASN A 498 -19.23 -1.95 7.96
N ARG A 499 -19.96 -2.73 7.17
CA ARG A 499 -21.36 -3.06 7.46
C ARG A 499 -21.63 -4.52 7.09
N ILE A 500 -21.24 -5.41 8.00
CA ILE A 500 -21.83 -6.73 8.11
C ILE A 500 -22.42 -6.78 9.52
N ASP A 501 -23.73 -7.01 9.57
CA ASP A 501 -24.56 -7.08 10.78
C ASP A 501 -24.11 -8.15 11.79
#